data_AF-A0A5D9BXP3-F1
#
_entry.id   AF-A0A5D9BXP3-F1
#
_cell.length_a   1.000
_cell.length_b   1.000
_cell.length_c   1.000
_cell.angle_alpha   90.00
_cell.angle_beta   90.00
_cell.angle_gamma   90.00
#
_symmetry.space_group_name_H-M   'P 1'
#
loop_
_entity.id
_entity.type
_entity.pdbx_description
1 polymer ?
#
loop_
_entity_poly.entity_id
_entity_poly.type
_entity_poly.pdbx_seq_one_letter_code
_entity_poly.pdbx_strand_id
1 'polypeptide(L)'
;GMLVLGGDAPAILSAHGLASIAGVAQGLGSIAGLLLWGFGLWWLALAMLITWRYWRAGIPFNLGWWGYTFPLGVYTVATFRLGTTFDLAFFGIFGTVLTLALTMMWVVVAAKTLAGAWKGHLFVSPCIATPN
;
A
#
# COMPACT_ATOMS: atom_id res chain seq x y z
N GLY A 1 7.78 -5.86 -7.26
CA GLY A 1 8.57 -5.38 -8.40
C GLY A 1 10.02 -5.81 -8.24
N MET A 2 10.88 -4.95 -7.69
CA MET A 2 12.33 -5.20 -7.61
C MET A 2 12.70 -6.49 -6.85
N LEU A 3 12.02 -6.79 -5.73
CA LEU A 3 12.24 -8.03 -4.96
C LEU A 3 11.85 -9.30 -5.73
N VAL A 4 10.89 -9.20 -6.64
CA VAL A 4 10.46 -10.33 -7.48
C VAL A 4 11.46 -10.50 -8.61
N LEU A 5 11.76 -9.42 -9.34
CA LEU A 5 12.79 -9.41 -10.38
C LEU A 5 14.14 -9.93 -9.88
N GLY A 6 14.57 -9.48 -8.70
CA GLY A 6 15.81 -9.95 -8.07
C GLY A 6 15.72 -11.41 -7.60
N GLY A 7 14.59 -11.83 -7.04
CA GLY A 7 14.40 -13.22 -6.58
C GLY A 7 14.38 -14.24 -7.72
N ASP A 8 13.82 -13.86 -8.87
CA ASP A 8 13.69 -14.74 -10.04
C ASP A 8 14.95 -14.71 -10.94
N ALA A 9 15.78 -13.67 -10.79
CA ALA A 9 16.98 -13.48 -11.60
C ALA A 9 17.95 -14.67 -11.60
N PRO A 10 18.24 -15.35 -10.47
CA PRO A 10 19.12 -16.50 -10.48
C PRO A 10 18.62 -17.67 -11.33
N ALA A 11 17.32 -17.97 -11.27
CA ALA A 11 16.73 -19.07 -12.03
C ALA A 11 16.78 -18.78 -13.54
N ILE A 12 16.42 -17.56 -13.93
CA ILE A 12 16.36 -17.15 -15.34
C ILE A 12 17.76 -16.98 -15.93
N LEU A 13 18.64 -16.19 -15.28
CA LEU A 13 19.96 -15.87 -15.83
C LEU A 13 20.88 -17.09 -15.89
N SER A 14 20.82 -17.99 -14.89
CA SER A 14 21.62 -19.20 -14.90
C SER A 14 21.22 -20.16 -16.03
N ALA A 15 19.92 -20.23 -16.35
CA ALA A 15 19.42 -21.04 -17.46
C ALA A 15 19.91 -20.55 -18.84
N HIS A 16 20.34 -19.28 -18.94
CA HIS A 16 20.84 -18.66 -20.16
C HIS A 16 22.37 -18.43 -20.16
N GLY A 17 23.11 -19.12 -19.29
CA GLY A 17 24.57 -19.02 -19.24
C GLY A 17 25.12 -17.76 -18.57
N LEU A 18 24.28 -16.97 -17.90
CA LEU A 18 24.62 -15.72 -17.21
C LEU A 18 24.71 -15.90 -15.68
N ALA A 19 25.15 -17.07 -15.22
CA ALA A 19 25.22 -17.41 -13.79
C ALA A 19 26.11 -16.46 -12.97
N SER A 20 27.13 -15.84 -13.58
CA SER A 20 27.98 -14.85 -12.91
C SER A 20 27.25 -13.54 -12.56
N ILE A 21 26.19 -13.20 -13.29
CA ILE A 21 25.41 -11.96 -13.11
C ILE A 21 24.16 -12.21 -12.23
N ALA A 22 23.69 -13.45 -12.16
CA ALA A 22 22.54 -13.89 -11.37
C ALA A 22 22.55 -13.35 -9.92
N GLY A 23 23.63 -13.61 -9.17
CA GLY A 23 23.73 -13.18 -7.78
C GLY A 23 23.75 -11.66 -7.61
N VAL A 24 24.39 -10.95 -8.55
CA VAL A 24 24.43 -9.48 -8.55
C VAL A 24 23.04 -8.91 -8.78
N ALA A 25 22.29 -9.44 -9.75
CA ALA A 25 20.93 -9.01 -10.04
C ALA A 25 19.98 -9.24 -8.84
N GLN A 26 20.13 -10.37 -8.13
CA GLN A 26 19.39 -10.65 -6.91
C GLN A 26 19.70 -9.65 -5.79
N GLY A 27 20.99 -9.34 -5.58
CA GLY A 27 21.43 -8.34 -4.62
C GLY A 27 20.87 -6.95 -4.94
N LEU A 28 20.95 -6.52 -6.19
CA LEU A 28 20.41 -5.24 -6.65
C LEU A 28 18.90 -5.15 -6.46
N GLY A 29 18.15 -6.21 -6.77
CA GLY A 29 16.70 -6.25 -6.54
C GLY A 29 16.33 -6.11 -5.07
N SER A 30 17.14 -6.68 -4.17
CA SER A 30 16.98 -6.59 -2.72
C SER A 30 17.25 -5.19 -2.19
N ILE A 31 18.38 -4.58 -2.60
CA ILE A 31 18.75 -3.21 -2.24
C ILE A 31 17.71 -2.21 -2.76
N ALA A 32 17.36 -2.30 -4.05
CA ALA A 32 16.36 -1.42 -4.64
C ALA A 32 14.99 -1.57 -3.97
N GLY A 33 14.59 -2.81 -3.65
CA GLY A 33 13.36 -3.08 -2.90
C GLY A 33 13.35 -2.41 -1.52
N LEU A 34 14.44 -2.51 -0.77
CA LEU A 34 14.57 -1.91 0.56
C LEU A 34 14.59 -0.37 0.49
N LEU A 35 15.30 0.22 -0.49
CA LEU A 35 15.33 1.67 -0.69
C LEU A 35 13.95 2.23 -1.06
N LEU A 36 13.24 1.58 -1.98
CA LEU A 36 11.87 1.96 -2.35
C LEU A 36 10.90 1.82 -1.17
N TRP A 37 11.07 0.80 -0.34
CA TRP A 37 10.29 0.66 0.89
C TRP A 37 10.57 1.79 1.87
N GLY A 38 11.84 2.15 2.09
CA GLY A 38 12.21 3.29 2.94
C GLY A 38 11.65 4.62 2.44
N PHE A 39 11.69 4.87 1.13
CA PHE A 39 11.03 6.02 0.51
C PHE A 39 9.51 5.99 0.71
N GLY A 40 8.90 4.81 0.57
CA GLY A 40 7.49 4.58 0.88
C GLY A 40 7.14 4.88 2.35
N LEU A 41 8.03 4.59 3.29
CA LEU A 41 7.83 4.90 4.72
C LEU A 41 7.69 6.40 4.94
N TRP A 42 8.53 7.20 4.28
CA TRP A 42 8.45 8.66 4.34
C TRP A 42 7.11 9.17 3.79
N TRP A 43 6.65 8.66 2.65
CA TRP A 43 5.34 8.99 2.10
C TRP A 43 4.18 8.54 2.99
N LEU A 44 4.28 7.36 3.61
CA LEU A 44 3.28 6.86 4.55
C LEU A 44 3.18 7.77 5.76
N ALA A 45 4.32 8.20 6.32
CA ALA A 45 4.36 9.16 7.42
C ALA A 45 3.68 10.48 7.04
N LEU A 46 4.00 11.02 5.86
CA LEU A 46 3.36 12.24 5.37
C LEU A 46 1.85 12.06 5.18
N ALA A 47 1.41 10.94 4.60
CA ALA A 47 0.00 10.62 4.43
C ALA A 47 -0.72 10.51 5.78
N MET A 48 -0.12 9.88 6.79
CA MET A 48 -0.69 9.81 8.14
C MET A 48 -0.82 11.19 8.77
N LEU A 49 0.18 12.06 8.65
CA LEU A 49 0.15 13.43 9.19
C LEU A 49 -0.93 14.29 8.51
N ILE A 50 -1.06 14.21 7.20
CA ILE A 50 -2.08 14.93 6.43
C ILE A 50 -3.48 14.42 6.82
N THR A 51 -3.68 13.11 6.85
CA THR A 51 -4.96 12.49 7.25
C THR A 51 -5.32 12.88 8.67
N TRP A 52 -4.36 12.87 9.61
CA TRP A 52 -4.57 13.32 10.98
C TRP A 52 -5.00 14.79 11.05
N ARG A 53 -4.34 15.67 10.28
CA ARG A 53 -4.70 17.09 10.19
C ARG A 53 -6.12 17.28 9.64
N TYR A 54 -6.50 16.57 8.59
CA TYR A 54 -7.85 16.65 8.01
C TYR A 54 -8.93 16.06 8.91
N TRP A 55 -8.59 15.01 9.65
CA TRP A 55 -9.50 14.45 10.63
C TRP A 55 -9.77 15.47 11.76
N ARG A 56 -8.73 16.14 12.27
CA ARG A 56 -8.89 17.23 13.25
C ARG A 56 -9.63 18.46 12.71
N ALA A 57 -9.57 18.69 11.40
CA ALA A 57 -10.31 19.76 10.74
C ALA A 57 -11.79 19.42 10.49
N GLY A 58 -12.25 18.21 10.83
CA GLY A 58 -13.65 17.81 10.70
C GLY A 58 -14.11 17.62 9.26
N ILE A 59 -13.19 17.32 8.33
CA ILE A 59 -13.56 17.12 6.92
C ILE A 59 -14.57 15.96 6.80
N PRO A 60 -15.73 16.19 6.15
CA PRO A 60 -16.76 15.17 6.02
C PRO A 60 -16.29 14.00 5.16
N PHE A 61 -16.91 12.85 5.39
CA PHE A 61 -16.64 11.65 4.61
C PHE A 61 -17.06 11.82 3.15
N ASN A 62 -16.25 11.27 2.26
CA ASN A 62 -16.57 11.12 0.84
C ASN A 62 -15.98 9.79 0.33
N LEU A 63 -16.44 9.36 -0.85
CA LEU A 63 -15.99 8.10 -1.47
C LEU A 63 -14.49 8.03 -1.76
N GLY A 64 -13.81 9.18 -1.88
CA GLY A 64 -12.36 9.26 -2.08
C GLY A 64 -11.54 8.64 -0.95
N TRP A 65 -12.13 8.42 0.23
CA TRP A 65 -11.48 7.72 1.34
C TRP A 65 -11.11 6.27 1.01
N TRP A 66 -11.79 5.64 0.03
CA TRP A 66 -11.37 4.33 -0.48
C TRP A 66 -9.95 4.35 -1.06
N GLY A 67 -9.49 5.50 -1.54
CA GLY A 67 -8.14 5.69 -2.09
C GLY A 67 -7.01 5.42 -1.09
N TYR A 68 -7.27 5.37 0.22
CA TYR A 68 -6.25 5.03 1.23
C TYR A 68 -5.93 3.53 1.27
N THR A 69 -6.88 2.68 0.90
CA THR A 69 -6.75 1.21 1.06
C THR A 69 -5.69 0.62 0.13
N PHE A 70 -5.64 1.07 -1.12
CA PHE A 70 -4.69 0.58 -2.12
C PHE A 70 -3.22 0.83 -1.75
N PRO A 71 -2.75 2.08 -1.50
CA PRO A 71 -1.35 2.32 -1.17
C PRO A 71 -0.94 1.62 0.14
N LEU A 72 -1.82 1.61 1.14
CA LEU A 72 -1.56 0.91 2.41
C LEU A 72 -1.45 -0.61 2.19
N GLY A 73 -2.31 -1.20 1.36
CA GLY A 73 -2.27 -2.62 1.00
C GLY A 73 -1.01 -3.01 0.25
N VAL A 74 -0.64 -2.26 -0.79
CA VAL A 74 0.61 -2.53 -1.56
C VAL A 74 1.83 -2.40 -0.66
N TYR A 75 1.86 -1.40 0.22
CA TYR A 75 2.95 -1.21 1.17
C TYR A 75 3.04 -2.36 2.21
N THR A 76 1.89 -2.88 2.66
CA THR A 76 1.81 -4.04 3.56
C THR A 76 2.40 -5.29 2.90
N VAL A 77 1.99 -5.59 1.66
CA VAL A 77 2.51 -6.75 0.91
C VAL A 77 4.01 -6.61 0.66
N ALA A 78 4.49 -5.41 0.29
CA ALA A 78 5.91 -5.15 0.12
C ALA A 78 6.70 -5.37 1.42
N THR A 79 6.14 -4.98 2.57
CA THR A 79 6.73 -5.21 3.89
C THR A 79 6.85 -6.70 4.19
N PHE A 80 5.79 -7.49 4.01
CA PHE A 80 5.88 -8.95 4.21
C PHE A 80 6.89 -9.62 3.27
N ARG A 81 6.96 -9.16 2.01
CA ARG A 81 7.97 -9.67 1.07
C ARG A 81 9.39 -9.41 1.56
N LEU A 82 9.67 -8.22 2.08
CA LEU A 82 10.96 -7.93 2.73
C LEU A 82 11.22 -8.85 3.92
N GLY A 83 10.19 -9.16 4.72
CA GLY A 83 10.29 -10.14 5.81
C GLY A 83 10.77 -11.50 5.32
N THR A 84 10.18 -12.03 4.24
CA THR A 84 10.62 -13.30 3.65
C THR A 84 11.97 -13.23 2.95
N THR A 85 12.37 -12.06 2.44
CA THR A 85 13.65 -11.87 1.73
C THR A 85 14.83 -11.74 2.68
N PHE A 86 14.66 -11.03 3.81
CA PHE A 86 15.73 -10.76 4.77
C PHE A 86 15.66 -11.66 6.02
N ASP A 87 14.61 -12.46 6.17
CA ASP A 87 14.33 -13.31 7.34
C ASP A 87 14.35 -12.53 8.67
N LEU A 88 13.82 -11.30 8.65
CA LEU A 88 13.75 -10.42 9.80
C LEU A 88 12.32 -10.32 10.34
N ALA A 89 12.13 -10.75 11.59
CA ALA A 89 10.84 -10.70 12.28
C ALA A 89 10.25 -9.27 12.34
N PHE A 90 11.10 -8.24 12.33
CA PHE A 90 10.71 -6.82 12.26
C PHE A 90 9.67 -6.57 11.16
N PHE A 91 9.92 -7.03 9.93
CA PHE A 91 9.02 -6.80 8.81
C PHE A 91 7.70 -7.56 8.95
N GLY A 92 7.72 -8.75 9.56
CA GLY A 92 6.50 -9.51 9.85
C GLY A 92 5.60 -8.80 10.87
N ILE A 93 6.19 -8.29 11.95
CA ILE A 93 5.47 -7.50 12.96
C ILE A 93 4.93 -6.21 12.34
N PHE A 94 5.77 -5.48 11.61
CA PHE A 94 5.39 -4.22 10.98
C PHE A 94 4.27 -4.43 9.95
N GLY A 95 4.37 -5.46 9.10
CA GLY A 95 3.32 -5.83 8.14
C GLY A 95 2.01 -6.22 8.82
N THR A 96 2.07 -6.87 9.99
CA THR A 96 0.89 -7.20 10.78
C THR A 96 0.19 -5.95 11.30
N VAL A 97 0.95 -4.96 11.82
CA VAL A 97 0.40 -3.67 12.25
C VAL A 97 -0.26 -2.93 11.08
N LEU A 98 0.39 -2.90 9.91
CA LEU A 98 -0.19 -2.29 8.71
C LEU A 98 -1.47 -3.00 8.26
N THR A 99 -1.53 -4.33 8.37
CA THR A 99 -2.71 -5.13 8.06
C THR A 99 -3.87 -4.75 8.97
N LEU A 100 -3.64 -4.65 10.28
CA LEU A 100 -4.66 -4.21 11.24
C LEU A 100 -5.15 -2.79 10.92
N ALA A 101 -4.24 -1.87 10.61
CA ALA A 101 -4.60 -0.51 10.21
C ALA A 101 -5.44 -0.49 8.92
N LEU A 102 -5.08 -1.31 7.93
CA LEU A 102 -5.82 -1.47 6.69
C LEU A 102 -7.22 -2.03 6.94
N THR A 103 -7.36 -3.07 7.77
CA THR A 103 -8.66 -3.64 8.13
C THR A 103 -9.53 -2.62 8.84
N MET A 104 -8.98 -1.87 9.81
CA MET A 104 -9.73 -0.81 10.50
C MET A 104 -10.20 0.27 9.52
N MET A 105 -9.32 0.76 8.65
CA MET A 105 -9.67 1.75 7.62
C MET A 105 -10.77 1.21 6.71
N TRP A 106 -10.62 -0.02 6.22
CA TRP A 106 -11.60 -0.66 5.35
C TRP A 106 -12.97 -0.75 6.01
N VAL A 107 -13.05 -1.22 7.27
CA VAL A 107 -14.31 -1.35 8.01
C VAL A 107 -14.98 0.01 8.20
N VAL A 108 -14.22 1.04 8.58
CA VAL A 108 -14.75 2.41 8.76
C VAL A 108 -15.30 2.96 7.45
N VAL A 109 -14.53 2.86 6.36
CA VAL A 109 -14.94 3.38 5.05
C VAL A 109 -16.15 2.60 4.53
N ALA A 110 -16.14 1.28 4.61
CA ALA A 110 -17.25 0.43 4.19
C ALA A 110 -18.54 0.73 4.96
N ALA A 111 -18.47 0.85 6.30
CA ALA A 111 -19.64 1.20 7.11
C ALA A 111 -20.22 2.57 6.74
N LYS A 112 -19.38 3.57 6.50
CA LYS A 112 -19.82 4.92 6.10
C LYS A 112 -20.37 4.94 4.67
N THR A 113 -19.78 4.17 3.75
CA THR A 113 -20.30 3.97 2.40
C THR A 113 -21.69 3.33 2.45
N LEU A 114 -21.87 2.24 3.21
CA LEU A 114 -23.16 1.55 3.37
C LEU A 114 -24.21 2.49 3.97
N ALA A 115 -23.88 3.18 5.07
CA ALA A 115 -24.80 4.10 5.73
C ALA A 115 -25.22 5.26 4.81
N GLY A 116 -24.30 5.83 4.03
CA GLY A 116 -24.63 6.92 3.12
C GLY A 116 -25.33 6.43 1.84
N ALA A 117 -25.06 5.21 1.38
CA ALA A 117 -25.78 4.57 0.28
C ALA A 117 -27.25 4.30 0.68
N TRP A 118 -27.49 3.78 1.88
CA TRP A 118 -28.85 3.57 2.41
C TRP A 118 -29.63 4.88 2.61
N LYS A 119 -28.95 5.98 2.96
CA LYS A 119 -29.57 7.30 3.07
C LYS A 119 -29.79 7.99 1.72
N GLY A 120 -29.31 7.43 0.61
CA GLY A 120 -29.45 8.00 -0.74
C GLY A 120 -28.56 9.20 -1.04
N HIS A 121 -27.81 9.73 -0.07
CA HIS A 121 -27.00 10.95 -0.24
C HIS A 121 -25.64 10.69 -0.90
N LEU A 122 -25.23 9.43 -1.05
CA LEU A 122 -23.89 9.08 -1.56
C LEU A 122 -23.74 9.30 -3.08
N PHE A 123 -24.85 9.29 -3.81
CA PHE A 123 -24.89 9.37 -5.28
C PHE A 123 -25.61 10.62 -5.79
N VAL A 124 -25.99 11.54 -4.90
CA VAL A 124 -26.57 12.82 -5.32
C VAL A 124 -25.43 13.69 -5.84
N SER A 125 -25.33 13.80 -7.16
CA SER A 125 -24.50 14.78 -7.85
C SER A 125 -25.35 16.02 -8.13
N PRO A 126 -25.20 17.13 -7.37
CA PRO A 126 -26.01 18.34 -7.58
C PRO A 126 -25.86 18.91 -9.00
N CYS A 127 -24.73 18.62 -9.67
CA CYS A 127 -24.46 19.02 -11.05
C CYS A 127 -25.34 18.32 -12.10
N ILE A 128 -26.00 17.22 -11.77
CA ILE A 128 -26.95 16.51 -12.67
C ILE A 128 -28.41 16.82 -12.25
N ALA A 129 -28.61 17.31 -11.03
CA ALA A 129 -29.94 17.57 -10.47
C ALA A 129 -30.55 18.89 -10.95
N THR A 130 -29.80 19.77 -11.62
CA THR A 130 -30.32 20.99 -12.22
C THR A 130 -30.65 20.72 -13.70
N PRO A 131 -31.94 20.63 -14.09
CA PRO A 131 -32.29 20.75 -15.50
C PRO A 131 -31.97 22.16 -15.96
N ASN A 132 -31.33 22.30 -17.12
CA ASN A 132 -31.25 23.59 -17.81
C ASN A 132 -32.65 24.09 -18.19
#